data_AF-A0A838B3G0-F1
#
_entry.id   AF-A0A838B3G0-F1
#
_cell.length_a   1.000
_cell.length_b   1.000
_cell.length_c   1.000
_cell.angle_alpha   90.00
_cell.angle_beta   90.00
_cell.angle_gamma   90.00
#
_symmetry.space_group_name_H-M   'P 1'
#
loop_
_entity.id
_entity.type
_entity.pdbx_description
1 polymer ?
#
loop_
_entity_poly.entity_id
_entity_poly.type
_entity_poly.pdbx_seq_one_letter_code
_entity_poly.pdbx_strand_id
1 'polypeptide(L)'
;MAFTFICLVGLASAASVLFPATASAQRMQRCADEGGTCRLPYPAEVVYGARGQTTSRFFDRRAVPCSNRVFGDPAPGRDKACYIVTRRGGDDYGDNDDDNYGDDDYGQGRGGWVACAREREFCDFRGRKLVRYGARGQYAQGVFRNGVRCGNNAFGGDPAPGAHKSCYYRR
;
A
#
# COMPACT_ATOMS: atom_id res chain seq x y z
N MET A 1 50.68 -29.62 -51.79
CA MET A 1 49.85 -30.27 -50.76
C MET A 1 50.04 -29.45 -49.49
N ALA A 2 49.20 -28.43 -49.27
CA ALA A 2 48.08 -28.41 -48.30
C ALA A 2 48.60 -28.25 -46.85
N PHE A 3 48.17 -27.33 -45.98
CA PHE A 3 46.90 -26.65 -45.79
C PHE A 3 47.10 -25.26 -45.14
N THR A 4 46.18 -24.36 -45.42
CA THR A 4 45.89 -23.10 -44.74
C THR A 4 45.58 -23.31 -43.24
N PHE A 5 46.23 -22.55 -42.36
CA PHE A 5 45.86 -22.43 -40.94
C PHE A 5 45.33 -21.02 -40.66
N ILE A 6 44.02 -20.86 -40.89
CA ILE A 6 43.25 -19.71 -40.42
C ILE A 6 42.92 -19.98 -38.95
N CYS A 7 43.66 -19.37 -38.01
CA CYS A 7 43.24 -19.31 -36.62
C CYS A 7 42.20 -18.19 -36.46
N LEU A 8 40.95 -18.51 -36.86
CA LEU A 8 39.77 -17.79 -36.42
C LEU A 8 39.63 -18.03 -34.91
N VAL A 9 40.14 -17.12 -34.10
CA VAL A 9 39.81 -17.07 -32.68
C VAL A 9 38.35 -16.61 -32.62
N GLY A 10 37.44 -17.58 -32.61
CA GLY A 10 36.02 -17.34 -32.46
C GLY A 10 35.78 -16.58 -31.17
N LEU A 11 35.38 -15.32 -31.29
CA LEU A 11 34.75 -14.57 -30.23
C LEU A 11 33.48 -15.33 -29.84
N ALA A 12 33.58 -16.19 -28.83
CA ALA A 12 32.45 -16.72 -28.12
C ALA A 12 31.71 -15.53 -27.51
N SER A 13 30.72 -15.03 -28.26
CA SER A 13 29.79 -14.01 -27.81
C SER A 13 28.98 -14.66 -26.69
N ALA A 14 29.41 -14.47 -25.44
CA ALA A 14 28.57 -14.75 -24.29
C ALA A 14 27.38 -13.79 -24.37
N ALA A 15 26.32 -14.22 -25.05
CA ALA A 15 25.03 -13.56 -24.99
C ALA A 15 24.49 -13.80 -23.58
N SER A 16 24.90 -12.92 -22.66
CA SER A 16 24.32 -12.80 -21.34
C SER A 16 22.84 -12.51 -21.54
N VAL A 17 22.00 -13.54 -21.44
CA VAL A 17 20.55 -13.42 -21.34
C VAL A 17 20.26 -12.65 -20.05
N LEU A 18 20.16 -11.33 -20.17
CA LEU A 18 19.58 -10.49 -19.13
C LEU A 18 18.10 -10.85 -19.08
N PHE A 19 17.74 -11.78 -18.19
CA PHE A 19 16.35 -11.97 -17.82
C PHE A 19 15.81 -10.62 -17.36
N PRO A 20 14.77 -10.06 -18.00
CA PRO A 20 14.14 -8.86 -17.49
C PRO A 20 13.62 -9.22 -16.09
N ALA A 21 14.11 -8.52 -15.07
CA ALA A 21 13.50 -8.57 -13.75
C ALA A 21 12.03 -8.22 -13.95
N THR A 22 11.14 -9.18 -13.70
CA THR A 22 9.70 -8.92 -13.77
C THR A 22 9.39 -7.92 -12.67
N ALA A 23 9.40 -6.63 -13.01
CA ALA A 23 8.96 -5.58 -12.12
C ALA A 23 7.49 -5.86 -11.81
N SER A 24 7.21 -6.28 -10.57
CA SER A 24 5.84 -6.44 -10.08
C SER A 24 5.18 -5.07 -10.08
N ALA A 25 4.52 -4.70 -11.18
CA ALA A 25 3.68 -3.52 -11.24
C ALA A 25 2.59 -3.67 -10.17
N GLN A 26 2.60 -2.79 -9.17
CA GLN A 26 1.48 -2.68 -8.24
C GLN A 26 0.23 -2.34 -9.07
N ARG A 27 -0.84 -3.13 -8.92
CA ARG A 27 -2.09 -2.90 -9.66
C ARG A 27 -2.75 -1.62 -9.12
N MET A 28 -2.54 -0.53 -9.85
CA MET A 28 -3.14 0.76 -9.60
C MET A 28 -4.54 0.78 -10.22
N GLN A 29 -5.57 0.94 -9.39
CA GLN A 29 -6.94 1.07 -9.89
C GLN A 29 -7.35 2.54 -9.86
N ARG A 30 -7.68 3.11 -11.03
CA ARG A 30 -8.16 4.49 -11.13
C ARG A 30 -9.47 4.63 -10.35
N CYS A 31 -9.60 5.68 -9.55
CA CYS A 31 -10.79 5.93 -8.74
C CYS A 31 -11.43 7.30 -8.98
N ALA A 32 -10.69 8.28 -9.49
CA ALA A 32 -11.20 9.60 -9.83
C ALA A 32 -10.26 10.34 -10.79
N ASP A 33 -10.83 11.25 -11.57
CA ASP A 33 -10.10 12.24 -12.35
C ASP A 33 -9.74 13.45 -11.50
N GLU A 34 -8.78 14.27 -11.95
CA GLU A 34 -8.42 15.53 -11.29
C GLU A 34 -9.67 16.43 -11.13
N GLY A 35 -9.88 16.90 -9.89
CA GLY A 35 -11.09 17.61 -9.47
C GLY A 35 -12.20 16.70 -8.92
N GLY A 36 -12.14 15.40 -9.17
CA GLY A 36 -13.09 14.41 -8.66
C GLY A 36 -12.88 14.02 -7.20
N THR A 37 -13.70 13.10 -6.71
CA THR A 37 -13.56 12.50 -5.37
C THR A 37 -13.32 11.01 -5.47
N CYS A 38 -12.16 10.56 -5.01
CA CYS A 38 -11.84 9.14 -4.90
C CYS A 38 -12.55 8.57 -3.67
N ARG A 39 -13.42 7.57 -3.87
CA ARG A 39 -14.10 6.86 -2.78
C ARG A 39 -13.31 5.59 -2.42
N LEU A 40 -12.76 5.57 -1.22
CA LEU A 40 -11.95 4.46 -0.75
C LEU A 40 -12.83 3.38 -0.11
N PRO A 41 -12.78 2.13 -0.58
CA PRO A 41 -13.49 1.02 0.07
C PRO A 41 -12.89 0.73 1.46
N TYR A 42 -11.63 1.09 1.67
CA TYR A 42 -10.88 0.95 2.90
C TYR A 42 -9.77 2.02 2.93
N PRO A 43 -9.28 2.47 4.10
CA PRO A 43 -8.05 3.22 4.21
C PRO A 43 -6.93 2.65 3.34
N ALA A 44 -6.45 3.48 2.42
CA ALA A 44 -5.56 3.07 1.34
C ALA A 44 -4.59 4.19 0.99
N GLU A 45 -3.52 3.79 0.31
CA GLU A 45 -2.65 4.74 -0.38
C GLU A 45 -3.30 5.14 -1.70
N VAL A 46 -3.47 6.46 -1.85
CA VAL A 46 -3.95 7.08 -3.08
C VAL A 46 -2.75 7.72 -3.76
N VAL A 47 -2.53 7.31 -5.00
CA VAL A 47 -1.53 7.87 -5.90
C VAL A 47 -2.21 8.90 -6.78
N TYR A 48 -1.58 10.05 -6.96
CA TYR A 48 -2.05 11.14 -7.80
C TYR A 48 -0.98 11.52 -8.79
N GLY A 49 -1.31 11.64 -10.07
CA GLY A 49 -0.37 12.07 -11.10
C GLY A 49 -0.70 11.59 -12.51
N ALA A 50 0.26 11.76 -13.43
CA ALA A 50 0.12 11.44 -14.84
C ALA A 50 1.46 11.02 -15.46
N ARG A 51 1.43 10.06 -16.41
CA ARG A 51 2.58 9.63 -17.22
C ARG A 51 3.86 9.35 -16.40
N GLY A 52 3.72 8.69 -15.26
CA GLY A 52 4.84 8.31 -14.38
C GLY A 52 5.31 9.42 -13.43
N GLN A 53 4.82 10.65 -13.56
CA GLN A 53 5.04 11.73 -12.60
C GLN A 53 3.93 11.69 -11.55
N THR A 54 4.20 11.09 -10.40
CA THR A 54 3.19 10.82 -9.36
C THR A 54 3.66 11.15 -7.95
N THR A 55 2.72 11.54 -7.11
CA THR A 55 2.85 11.61 -5.65
C THR A 55 1.85 10.66 -5.00
N SER A 56 2.04 10.30 -3.73
CA SER A 56 1.13 9.40 -3.04
C SER A 56 0.96 9.78 -1.58
N ARG A 57 -0.23 9.53 -1.06
CA ARG A 57 -0.56 9.77 0.35
C ARG A 57 -1.52 8.70 0.83
N PHE A 58 -1.39 8.34 2.11
CA PHE A 58 -2.32 7.43 2.76
C PHE A 58 -3.50 8.20 3.34
N PHE A 59 -4.71 7.67 3.19
CA PHE A 59 -5.93 8.24 3.76
C PHE A 59 -6.71 7.19 4.51
N ASP A 60 -7.28 7.60 5.64
CA ASP A 60 -8.15 6.81 6.51
C ASP A 60 -9.65 7.12 6.34
N ARG A 61 -9.96 8.24 5.71
CA ARG A 61 -11.33 8.64 5.36
C ARG A 61 -11.78 8.05 4.03
N ARG A 62 -13.08 7.85 3.91
CA ARG A 62 -13.73 7.24 2.74
C ARG A 62 -13.72 8.13 1.49
N ALA A 63 -13.64 9.46 1.64
CA ALA A 63 -13.67 10.40 0.53
C ALA A 63 -12.38 11.23 0.48
N VAL A 64 -11.67 11.15 -0.64
CA VAL A 64 -10.42 11.88 -0.88
C VAL A 64 -10.60 12.77 -2.11
N PRO A 65 -10.55 14.10 -1.97
CA PRO A 65 -10.53 15.00 -3.12
C PRO A 65 -9.28 14.72 -3.96
N CYS A 66 -9.47 14.45 -5.24
CA CYS A 66 -8.39 14.16 -6.17
C CYS A 66 -7.85 15.46 -6.77
N SER A 67 -6.99 16.17 -6.04
CA SER A 67 -6.55 17.50 -6.47
C SER A 67 -5.17 17.91 -5.99
N ASN A 68 -4.61 18.92 -6.67
CA ASN A 68 -3.36 19.57 -6.30
C ASN A 68 -3.37 20.11 -4.85
N ARG A 69 -4.54 20.47 -4.30
CA ARG A 69 -4.66 20.94 -2.92
C ARG A 69 -4.33 19.85 -1.90
N VAL A 70 -4.68 18.60 -2.22
CA VAL A 70 -4.47 17.46 -1.31
C VAL A 70 -3.09 16.85 -1.52
N PHE A 71 -2.58 16.84 -2.74
CA PHE A 71 -1.40 16.06 -3.12
C PHE A 71 -0.18 16.90 -3.52
N GLY A 72 -0.35 18.19 -3.81
CA GLY A 72 0.58 18.98 -4.62
C GLY A 72 0.40 18.70 -6.11
N ASP A 73 1.16 19.39 -6.97
CA ASP A 73 1.17 19.13 -8.42
C ASP A 73 2.42 18.36 -8.84
N PRO A 74 2.34 17.02 -8.96
CA PRO A 74 3.47 16.21 -9.40
C PRO A 74 3.71 16.27 -10.91
N ALA A 75 2.72 16.71 -11.69
CA ALA A 75 2.78 16.69 -13.15
C ALA A 75 2.15 17.97 -13.74
N PRO A 76 2.85 19.12 -13.65
CA PRO A 76 2.33 20.41 -14.10
C PRO A 76 1.96 20.41 -15.58
N GLY A 77 0.84 21.04 -15.92
CA GLY A 77 0.33 21.14 -17.30
C GLY A 77 -0.22 19.82 -17.87
N ARG A 78 -0.45 18.81 -17.03
CA ARG A 78 -1.05 17.54 -17.42
C ARG A 78 -2.29 17.24 -16.58
N ASP A 79 -3.28 16.64 -17.23
CA ASP A 79 -4.44 16.07 -16.55
C ASP A 79 -4.00 14.87 -15.71
N LYS A 80 -4.22 14.98 -14.40
CA LYS A 80 -3.85 13.94 -13.43
C LYS A 80 -5.08 13.11 -13.09
N ALA A 81 -4.83 11.95 -12.48
CA ALA A 81 -5.88 11.11 -11.94
C ALA A 81 -5.42 10.49 -10.63
N CYS A 82 -6.39 10.06 -9.83
CA CYS A 82 -6.16 9.32 -8.61
C CYS A 82 -6.31 7.82 -8.83
N TYR A 83 -5.43 7.06 -8.18
CA TYR A 83 -5.40 5.62 -8.21
C TYR A 83 -5.27 5.06 -6.79
N ILE A 84 -5.99 3.99 -6.48
CA ILE A 84 -5.78 3.23 -5.24
C ILE A 84 -4.78 2.11 -5.48
N VAL A 85 -3.81 1.95 -4.58
CA VAL A 85 -2.85 0.84 -4.64
C VAL A 85 -3.49 -0.41 -4.05
N THR A 86 -3.92 -1.33 -4.90
CA THR A 86 -4.41 -2.64 -4.45
C THR A 86 -3.22 -3.60 -4.28
N ARG A 87 -3.09 -4.23 -3.11
CA ARG A 87 -2.17 -5.36 -2.95
C ARG A 87 -2.83 -6.56 -3.61
N ARG A 88 -2.13 -7.21 -4.55
CA ARG A 88 -2.55 -8.40 -5.30
C ARG A 88 -3.50 -9.30 -4.47
N GLY A 89 -4.74 -9.41 -4.91
CA GLY A 89 -5.83 -10.19 -4.31
C GLY A 89 -7.10 -9.35 -4.15
N GLY A 90 -8.03 -9.44 -5.10
CA GLY A 90 -9.24 -8.62 -5.15
C GLY A 90 -9.60 -8.17 -6.56
N ASP A 91 -9.40 -9.06 -7.51
CA ASP A 91 -10.28 -9.27 -8.65
C ASP A 91 -11.75 -9.17 -8.23
N ASP A 92 -12.52 -8.57 -9.13
CA ASP A 92 -13.98 -8.65 -9.24
C ASP A 92 -14.84 -7.79 -8.29
N TYR A 93 -15.25 -6.61 -8.79
CA TYR A 93 -16.58 -6.08 -8.47
C TYR A 93 -17.54 -6.60 -9.55
N GLY A 94 -17.83 -7.90 -9.46
CA GLY A 94 -19.01 -8.50 -10.08
C GLY A 94 -20.13 -8.50 -9.05
N ASP A 95 -21.19 -7.76 -9.38
CA ASP A 95 -22.51 -7.87 -8.78
C ASP A 95 -22.98 -9.32 -8.95
N ASN A 96 -23.36 -10.02 -7.87
CA ASN A 96 -24.24 -11.20 -7.88
C ASN A 96 -24.71 -11.49 -6.44
N ASP A 97 -25.99 -11.22 -6.22
CA ASP A 97 -26.81 -11.82 -5.18
C ASP A 97 -26.83 -13.36 -5.36
N ASP A 98 -26.69 -14.13 -4.27
CA ASP A 98 -27.31 -15.46 -4.05
C ASP A 98 -26.82 -16.10 -2.73
N ASP A 99 -27.75 -16.13 -1.77
CA ASP A 99 -28.04 -17.07 -0.68
C ASP A 99 -27.01 -18.09 -0.10
N ASN A 100 -26.98 -18.15 1.25
CA ASN A 100 -27.20 -19.34 2.11
C ASN A 100 -26.02 -20.02 2.90
N TYR A 101 -26.15 -20.00 4.26
CA TYR A 101 -25.58 -20.82 5.38
C TYR A 101 -24.05 -20.99 5.47
N GLY A 102 -23.35 -20.80 6.60
CA GLY A 102 -23.57 -20.51 8.02
C GLY A 102 -22.15 -20.64 8.65
N ASP A 103 -21.73 -19.83 9.63
CA ASP A 103 -21.56 -20.27 11.04
C ASP A 103 -20.50 -19.31 11.67
N ASP A 104 -20.93 -18.53 12.66
CA ASP A 104 -20.23 -17.93 13.80
C ASP A 104 -18.78 -17.38 13.67
N ASP A 105 -18.62 -16.10 13.30
CA ASP A 105 -17.39 -15.32 13.64
C ASP A 105 -17.71 -13.85 13.92
N TYR A 106 -17.37 -13.39 15.12
CA TYR A 106 -17.68 -12.06 15.61
C TYR A 106 -16.98 -10.97 14.78
N GLY A 107 -17.77 -10.21 14.03
CA GLY A 107 -17.44 -8.83 13.66
C GLY A 107 -16.91 -8.64 12.24
N GLN A 108 -17.77 -8.92 11.27
CA GLN A 108 -17.58 -8.63 9.86
C GLN A 108 -17.36 -7.12 9.58
N GLY A 109 -16.37 -6.84 8.74
CA GLY A 109 -16.13 -5.55 8.11
C GLY A 109 -14.73 -5.51 7.49
N ARG A 110 -14.67 -5.53 6.16
CA ARG A 110 -13.47 -5.67 5.30
C ARG A 110 -12.40 -4.57 5.53
N GLY A 111 -11.66 -4.70 6.63
CA GLY A 111 -10.58 -3.80 7.04
C GLY A 111 -10.39 -3.72 8.56
N GLY A 112 -10.50 -4.86 9.25
CA GLY A 112 -10.39 -4.96 10.71
C GLY A 112 -8.99 -4.66 11.26
N TRP A 113 -8.95 -4.28 12.53
CA TRP A 113 -7.74 -4.02 13.29
C TRP A 113 -7.26 -5.30 13.97
N VAL A 114 -6.00 -5.67 13.75
CA VAL A 114 -5.36 -6.83 14.38
C VAL A 114 -4.46 -6.34 15.49
N ALA A 115 -4.72 -6.77 16.72
CA ALA A 115 -3.82 -6.54 17.84
C ALA A 115 -2.47 -7.19 17.56
N CYS A 116 -1.38 -6.47 17.78
CA CYS A 116 -0.03 -6.96 17.47
C CYS A 116 0.98 -6.78 18.59
N ALA A 117 0.79 -5.80 19.49
CA ALA A 117 1.74 -5.51 20.56
C ALA A 117 1.07 -4.73 21.68
N ARG A 118 1.48 -4.97 22.92
CA ARG A 118 1.19 -4.07 24.05
C ARG A 118 2.13 -2.87 24.02
N GLU A 119 1.82 -1.85 24.80
CA GLU A 119 2.69 -0.69 24.98
C GLU A 119 4.12 -1.14 25.39
N ARG A 120 5.12 -0.54 24.75
CA ARG A 120 6.57 -0.82 24.81
C ARG A 120 7.06 -2.07 24.08
N GLU A 121 6.17 -2.90 23.54
CA GLU A 121 6.54 -4.06 22.71
C GLU A 121 6.71 -3.69 21.23
N PHE A 122 7.19 -4.63 20.42
CA PHE A 122 7.34 -4.44 18.97
C PHE A 122 6.17 -5.08 18.23
N CYS A 123 5.48 -4.29 17.42
CA CYS A 123 4.42 -4.77 16.54
C CYS A 123 5.05 -5.18 15.21
N ASP A 124 5.23 -6.48 14.98
CA ASP A 124 5.76 -7.00 13.72
C ASP A 124 4.65 -7.19 12.67
N PHE A 125 4.90 -6.72 11.45
CA PHE A 125 4.06 -6.96 10.28
C PHE A 125 4.89 -6.73 9.02
N ARG A 126 4.49 -7.32 7.89
CA ARG A 126 5.20 -7.18 6.62
C ARG A 126 4.63 -6.09 5.72
N GLY A 127 5.51 -5.37 5.05
CA GLY A 127 5.18 -4.28 4.14
C GLY A 127 4.69 -3.03 4.86
N ARG A 128 4.09 -2.10 4.12
CA ARG A 128 3.48 -0.87 4.67
C ARG A 128 2.11 -1.17 5.29
N LYS A 129 1.88 -0.81 6.55
CA LYS A 129 0.58 -0.94 7.23
C LYS A 129 0.24 0.35 7.96
N LEU A 130 -1.06 0.64 8.03
CA LEU A 130 -1.58 1.61 8.99
C LEU A 130 -1.62 0.93 10.36
N VAL A 131 -0.99 1.56 11.34
CA VAL A 131 -0.95 1.10 12.73
C VAL A 131 -1.60 2.18 13.58
N ARG A 132 -2.37 1.77 14.57
CA ARG A 132 -2.89 2.63 15.62
C ARG A 132 -2.35 2.21 16.97
N TYR A 133 -2.13 3.17 17.85
CA TYR A 133 -1.66 3.00 19.22
C TYR A 133 -2.58 3.75 20.17
N GLY A 134 -3.08 3.07 21.20
CA GLY A 134 -4.03 3.71 22.12
C GLY A 134 -4.90 2.73 22.90
N ALA A 135 -5.89 3.27 23.59
CA ALA A 135 -6.83 2.54 24.44
C ALA A 135 -8.16 3.30 24.57
N ARG A 136 -9.23 2.59 24.93
CA ARG A 136 -10.54 3.18 25.28
C ARG A 136 -11.06 4.18 24.22
N GLY A 137 -10.90 3.85 22.94
CA GLY A 137 -11.36 4.70 21.83
C GLY A 137 -10.42 5.84 21.46
N GLN A 138 -9.38 6.12 22.25
CA GLN A 138 -8.40 7.17 21.98
C GLN A 138 -7.16 6.55 21.34
N TYR A 139 -6.89 6.91 20.08
CA TYR A 139 -5.80 6.32 19.29
C TYR A 139 -5.04 7.36 18.47
N ALA A 140 -3.72 7.28 18.52
CA ALA A 140 -2.84 7.89 17.52
C ALA A 140 -2.59 6.88 16.39
N GLN A 141 -2.45 7.36 15.15
CA GLN A 141 -2.25 6.51 13.98
C GLN A 141 -1.01 6.92 13.19
N GLY A 142 -0.39 5.95 12.53
CA GLY A 142 0.77 6.17 11.67
C GLY A 142 0.92 5.05 10.65
N VAL A 143 1.59 5.36 9.53
CA VAL A 143 1.92 4.37 8.50
C VAL A 143 3.38 3.96 8.67
N PHE A 144 3.58 2.67 8.87
CA PHE A 144 4.89 2.10 9.15
C PHE A 144 5.19 0.97 8.17
N ARG A 145 6.47 0.62 8.03
CA ARG A 145 6.94 -0.44 7.14
C ARG A 145 7.72 -1.48 7.93
N ASN A 146 7.37 -2.75 7.77
CA ASN A 146 8.06 -3.88 8.38
C ASN A 146 8.08 -3.83 9.93
N GLY A 147 7.00 -3.34 10.54
CA GLY A 147 6.84 -3.24 11.98
C GLY A 147 6.96 -1.82 12.54
N VAL A 148 6.67 -1.69 13.84
CA VAL A 148 6.83 -0.45 14.61
C VAL A 148 6.95 -0.74 16.10
N ARG A 149 7.77 0.04 16.83
CA ARG A 149 7.77 0.01 18.29
C ARG A 149 6.48 0.64 18.82
N CYS A 150 5.70 -0.14 19.58
CA CYS A 150 4.44 0.32 20.12
C CYS A 150 4.65 1.28 21.29
N GLY A 151 4.53 2.58 21.09
CA GLY A 151 4.70 3.53 22.18
C GLY A 151 4.72 4.99 21.74
N ASN A 152 4.67 5.89 22.72
CA ASN A 152 4.53 7.34 22.51
C ASN A 152 5.55 7.90 21.50
N ASN A 153 6.80 7.44 21.55
CA ASN A 153 7.88 7.90 20.67
C ASN A 153 7.57 7.67 19.17
N ALA A 154 6.92 6.56 18.82
CA ALA A 154 6.61 6.25 17.43
C ALA A 154 5.38 7.02 16.90
N PHE A 155 4.52 7.49 17.81
CA PHE A 155 3.24 8.12 17.48
C PHE A 155 3.15 9.60 17.89
N GLY A 156 4.26 10.20 18.35
CA GLY A 156 4.37 11.63 18.67
C GLY A 156 3.77 12.05 20.02
N GLY A 157 3.36 11.11 20.87
CA GLY A 157 2.77 11.42 22.18
C GLY A 157 1.95 10.28 22.77
N ASP A 158 1.39 10.52 23.97
CA ASP A 158 0.43 9.61 24.60
C ASP A 158 -1.01 9.97 24.19
N PRO A 159 -1.68 9.15 23.37
CA PRO A 159 -3.06 9.40 22.97
C PRO A 159 -4.08 9.06 24.05
N ALA A 160 -3.73 8.29 25.07
CA ALA A 160 -4.63 7.87 26.15
C ALA A 160 -3.90 7.84 27.50
N PRO A 161 -3.67 9.02 28.12
CA PRO A 161 -2.96 9.12 29.39
C PRO A 161 -3.60 8.29 30.50
N GLY A 162 -2.77 7.61 31.30
CA GLY A 162 -3.24 6.78 32.43
C GLY A 162 -3.91 5.45 32.03
N ALA A 163 -3.95 5.11 30.74
CA ALA A 163 -4.44 3.81 30.26
C ALA A 163 -3.30 2.95 29.70
N HIS A 164 -3.43 1.63 29.88
CA HIS A 164 -2.59 0.65 29.21
C HIS A 164 -2.95 0.61 27.72
N LYS A 165 -2.01 1.01 26.87
CA LYS A 165 -2.24 1.10 25.42
C LYS A 165 -1.78 -0.16 24.71
N SER A 166 -2.28 -0.35 23.50
CA SER A 166 -1.86 -1.44 22.62
C SER A 166 -1.83 -0.96 21.18
N CYS A 167 -1.03 -1.63 20.37
CA CYS A 167 -0.94 -1.40 18.95
C CYS A 167 -1.78 -2.38 18.17
N TYR A 168 -2.36 -1.87 17.10
CA TYR A 168 -3.13 -2.65 16.15
C TYR A 168 -2.75 -2.22 14.75
N TYR A 169 -2.47 -3.17 13.86
CA TYR A 169 -2.33 -2.85 12.44
C TYR A 169 -3.61 -3.20 11.69
N ARG A 170 -3.87 -2.51 10.60
CA ARG A 170 -5.01 -2.79 9.74
C ARG A 170 -4.69 -3.94 8.78
N ARG A 171 -5.55 -4.97 8.70
CA ARG A 171 -5.36 -6.09 7.74
C ARG A 171 -5.26 -5.56 6.32
#